data_AF-A0A418EFT7-F1
#
_entry.id   AF-A0A418EFT7-F1
#
_cell.length_a   1.000
_cell.length_b   1.000
_cell.length_c   1.000
_cell.angle_alpha   90.00
_cell.angle_beta   90.00
_cell.angle_gamma   90.00
#
_symmetry.space_group_name_H-M   'P 1'
#
loop_
_entity.id
_entity.type
_entity.pdbx_description
1 polymer ?
#
loop_
_entity_poly.entity_id
_entity_poly.type
_entity_poly.pdbx_seq_one_letter_code
_entity_poly.pdbx_strand_id
1 'polypeptide(L)'
;MYTCARQLKSRADDNDSTKNALFGFRTPLPLDRSYYTNPSKWETVEADYKVYIASVLQLAGYTAEKAAAAAPVIIRFEKTLAGVDLHKLKKIEAV
;
A
#
# COMPACT_ATOMS: atom_id res chain seq x y z
N MET A 1 -0.89 18.87 -2.17
CA MET A 1 -1.42 17.92 -3.19
C MET A 1 -0.50 16.69 -3.19
N TYR A 2 -0.70 15.76 -2.25
CA TYR A 2 0.15 14.57 -2.13
C TYR A 2 -0.39 13.48 -3.06
N THR A 3 0.34 13.20 -4.12
CA THR A 3 0.00 12.15 -5.09
C THR A 3 0.11 10.79 -4.43
N CYS A 4 -1.04 10.19 -4.12
CA CYS A 4 -1.15 8.77 -3.83
C CYS A 4 -0.46 7.99 -4.97
N ALA A 5 0.49 7.11 -4.67
CA ALA A 5 1.21 6.36 -5.71
C ALA A 5 0.19 5.58 -6.56
N ARG A 6 0.14 5.87 -7.87
CA ARG A 6 -0.76 5.22 -8.83
C ARG A 6 0.07 4.37 -9.80
N GLN A 7 -0.50 3.25 -10.20
CA GLN A 7 0.02 2.46 -11.30
C GLN A 7 -0.42 3.11 -12.62
N LEU A 8 0.53 3.60 -13.39
CA LEU A 8 0.27 4.18 -14.71
C LEU A 8 0.27 3.09 -15.77
N LYS A 9 -0.74 3.08 -16.63
CA LYS A 9 -0.81 2.18 -17.79
C LYS A 9 -1.37 2.93 -18.99
N SER A 10 -0.75 2.70 -20.15
CA SER A 10 -1.33 3.07 -21.44
C SER A 10 -2.23 1.93 -21.92
N ARG A 11 -3.46 2.26 -22.33
CA ARG A 11 -4.41 1.32 -22.94
C ARG A 11 -5.31 2.07 -23.91
N ALA A 12 -6.08 1.33 -24.71
CA ALA A 12 -7.11 1.90 -25.58
C ALA A 12 -7.98 2.89 -24.79
N ASP A 13 -8.22 4.05 -25.39
CA ASP A 13 -9.12 5.04 -24.81
C ASP A 13 -10.53 4.47 -24.76
N ASP A 14 -11.18 4.56 -23.60
CA ASP A 14 -12.53 4.05 -23.39
C ASP A 14 -13.56 4.81 -24.28
N ASN A 15 -13.22 6.03 -24.72
CA ASN A 15 -14.06 6.84 -25.62
C ASN A 15 -13.68 6.70 -27.11
N ASP A 16 -12.46 6.28 -27.43
CA ASP A 16 -11.97 6.10 -28.81
C ASP A 16 -10.94 4.97 -28.87
N SER A 17 -11.40 3.76 -29.17
CA SER A 17 -10.55 2.56 -29.21
C SER A 17 -9.42 2.59 -30.25
N THR A 18 -9.38 3.58 -31.16
CA THR A 18 -8.27 3.77 -32.12
C THR A 18 -7.09 4.53 -31.53
N LYS A 19 -7.26 5.16 -30.35
CA LYS A 19 -6.23 5.91 -29.63
C LYS A 19 -5.89 5.23 -28.31
N ASN A 20 -4.71 5.58 -27.79
CA ASN A 20 -4.33 5.21 -26.43
C ASN A 20 -4.51 6.41 -25.50
N ALA A 21 -4.95 6.13 -24.28
CA ALA A 21 -4.98 7.09 -23.18
C ALA A 21 -4.14 6.58 -21.99
N LEU A 22 -3.63 7.53 -21.20
CA LEU A 22 -2.88 7.23 -19.99
C LEU A 22 -3.82 7.16 -18.79
N PHE A 23 -3.85 6.02 -18.11
CA PHE A 23 -4.71 5.78 -16.96
C PHE A 23 -3.89 5.60 -15.68
N GLY A 24 -4.38 6.21 -14.60
CA GLY A 24 -3.84 6.06 -13.25
C GLY A 24 -4.69 5.13 -12.40
N PHE A 25 -4.28 3.86 -12.30
CA PHE A 25 -4.93 2.87 -11.46
C PHE A 25 -4.45 2.93 -10.02
N ARG A 26 -5.28 2.44 -9.10
CA ARG A 26 -4.84 2.20 -7.74
C ARG A 26 -3.71 1.18 -7.75
N THR A 27 -2.61 1.48 -7.05
CA THR A 27 -1.50 0.53 -6.91
C THR A 27 -2.00 -0.73 -6.19
N PRO A 28 -1.72 -1.94 -6.72
CA PRO A 28 -2.07 -3.17 -6.03
C PRO A 28 -1.36 -3.25 -4.68
N LEU A 29 -2.08 -3.71 -3.67
CA LEU A 29 -1.53 -3.98 -2.34
C LEU A 29 -1.12 -5.45 -2.25
N PRO A 30 -0.11 -5.81 -1.43
CA PRO A 30 0.31 -7.22 -1.28
C PRO A 30 -0.77 -8.10 -0.66
N LEU A 31 -1.61 -7.55 0.23
CA LEU A 31 -2.81 -8.20 0.76
C LEU A 31 -4.07 -7.52 0.21
N ASP A 32 -5.20 -8.22 0.28
CA ASP A 32 -6.49 -7.60 -0.03
C ASP A 32 -6.72 -6.37 0.86
N ARG A 33 -7.32 -5.32 0.28
CA ARG A 33 -7.53 -4.03 0.96
C ARG A 33 -8.25 -4.21 2.30
N SER A 34 -9.14 -5.19 2.42
CA SER A 34 -9.92 -5.42 3.64
C SER A 34 -9.06 -5.76 4.85
N TYR A 35 -7.86 -6.34 4.67
CA TYR A 35 -6.91 -6.59 5.76
C TYR A 35 -6.34 -5.31 6.34
N TYR A 36 -6.20 -4.25 5.55
CA TYR A 36 -5.70 -2.97 6.04
C TYR A 36 -6.80 -2.10 6.66
N THR A 37 -8.05 -2.21 6.16
CA THR A 37 -9.18 -1.38 6.60
C THR A 37 -10.02 -1.97 7.73
N ASN A 38 -9.94 -3.28 7.96
CA ASN A 38 -10.68 -3.96 9.04
C ASN A 38 -9.70 -4.39 10.16
N PRO A 39 -9.77 -3.78 11.35
CA PRO A 39 -8.89 -4.13 12.47
C PRO A 39 -8.92 -5.62 12.85
N SER A 40 -10.09 -6.25 12.88
CA SER A 40 -10.22 -7.66 13.25
C SER A 40 -9.54 -8.60 12.24
N LYS A 41 -9.59 -8.26 10.94
CA LYS A 41 -8.83 -9.02 9.93
C LYS A 41 -7.32 -8.76 10.07
N TRP A 42 -6.94 -7.50 10.32
CA TRP A 42 -5.54 -7.13 10.50
C TRP A 42 -4.88 -7.87 11.67
N GLU A 43 -5.56 -7.95 12.81
CA GLU A 43 -5.08 -8.64 14.01
C GLU A 43 -4.74 -10.11 13.75
N THR A 44 -5.46 -10.79 12.85
CA THR A 44 -5.19 -12.20 12.52
C THR A 44 -3.92 -12.42 11.70
N VAL A 45 -3.40 -11.39 11.02
CA VAL A 45 -2.26 -11.53 10.09
C VAL A 45 -1.06 -10.66 10.45
N GLU A 46 -1.20 -9.70 11.37
CA GLU A 46 -0.18 -8.69 11.63
C GLU A 46 1.17 -9.28 12.01
N ALA A 47 1.19 -10.27 12.92
CA ALA A 47 2.42 -10.88 13.40
C ALA A 47 3.14 -11.63 12.26
N ASP A 48 2.42 -12.50 11.55
CA ASP A 48 2.97 -13.29 10.46
C ASP A 48 3.41 -12.42 9.28
N TYR A 49 2.66 -11.36 8.98
CA TYR A 49 3.00 -10.45 7.89
C TYR A 49 4.25 -9.63 8.18
N LYS A 50 4.49 -9.23 9.44
CA LYS A 50 5.77 -8.60 9.84
C LYS A 50 6.95 -9.56 9.66
N VAL A 51 6.78 -10.83 10.01
CA VAL A 51 7.81 -11.86 9.80
C VAL A 51 8.07 -12.05 8.32
N TYR A 52 7.01 -12.16 7.50
CA TYR A 52 7.13 -12.26 6.05
C TYR A 52 7.95 -11.11 5.44
N ILE A 53 7.63 -9.85 5.77
CA ILE A 53 8.38 -8.69 5.28
C ILE A 53 9.85 -8.77 5.72
N ALA A 54 10.10 -9.09 6.99
CA ALA A 54 11.46 -9.19 7.49
C ALA A 54 12.26 -10.31 6.79
N SER A 55 11.65 -11.47 6.55
CA SER A 55 12.27 -12.58 5.83
C SER A 55 12.59 -12.22 4.38
N VAL A 56 11.68 -11.56 3.67
CA VAL A 56 11.93 -11.09 2.29
C VAL A 56 13.09 -10.10 2.24
N LEU A 57 13.18 -9.17 3.20
CA LEU A 57 14.29 -8.22 3.28
C LEU A 57 15.62 -8.91 3.62
N GLN A 58 15.62 -9.90 4.50
CA GLN A 58 16.82 -10.69 4.79
C GLN A 58 17.30 -11.45 3.56
N LEU A 59 16.40 -12.03 2.77
CA LEU A 59 16.73 -12.67 1.48
C LEU A 59 17.30 -11.67 0.46
N ALA A 60 16.93 -10.39 0.55
CA ALA A 60 17.51 -9.31 -0.23
C ALA A 60 18.86 -8.80 0.32
N GLY A 61 19.42 -9.43 1.36
CA GLY A 61 20.72 -9.08 1.94
C GLY A 61 20.68 -8.03 3.05
N TYR A 62 19.50 -7.66 3.54
CA TYR A 62 19.40 -6.77 4.70
C TYR A 62 19.71 -7.52 6.00
N THR A 63 20.32 -6.82 6.97
CA THR A 63 20.50 -7.37 8.31
C THR A 63 19.15 -7.60 8.97
N ALA A 64 19.06 -8.61 9.84
CA ALA A 64 17.82 -8.92 10.56
C ALA A 64 17.26 -7.71 11.32
N GLU A 65 18.14 -6.90 11.91
CA GLU A 65 17.79 -5.66 12.62
C GLU A 65 17.15 -4.62 11.69
N LYS A 66 17.76 -4.35 10.53
CA LYS A 66 17.22 -3.39 9.55
C LYS A 66 15.91 -3.89 8.96
N ALA A 67 15.82 -5.19 8.70
CA ALA A 67 14.60 -5.83 8.18
C ALA A 67 13.43 -5.70 9.17
N ALA A 68 13.68 -6.01 10.45
CA ALA A 68 12.68 -5.88 11.51
C ALA A 68 12.23 -4.42 11.72
N ALA A 69 13.16 -3.47 11.66
CA ALA A 69 12.85 -2.04 11.78
C ALA A 69 12.08 -1.48 10.57
N ALA A 70 12.31 -2.03 9.37
CA ALA A 70 11.64 -1.59 8.14
C ALA A 70 10.19 -2.10 8.05
N ALA A 71 9.89 -3.29 8.56
CA ALA A 71 8.56 -3.89 8.52
C ALA A 71 7.41 -2.97 8.99
N PRO A 72 7.46 -2.31 10.17
CA PRO A 72 6.40 -1.40 10.59
C PRO A 72 6.28 -0.15 9.70
N VAL A 73 7.37 0.32 9.11
CA VAL A 73 7.37 1.48 8.19
C VAL A 73 6.67 1.12 6.89
N ILE A 74 6.98 -0.05 6.32
CA ILE A 74 6.34 -0.57 5.10
C ILE A 74 4.84 -0.78 5.33
N ILE A 75 4.46 -1.41 6.44
CA ILE A 75 3.05 -1.61 6.81
C ILE A 75 2.29 -0.29 6.92
N ARG A 76 2.90 0.74 7.53
CA ARG A 76 2.29 2.08 7.62
C ARG A 76 2.07 2.69 6.24
N PHE A 77 3.07 2.60 5.36
CA PHE A 77 2.96 3.08 3.98
C PHE A 77 1.84 2.36 3.22
N GLU A 78 1.74 1.02 3.35
CA GLU A 78 0.66 0.23 2.76
C GLU A 78 -0.73 0.61 3.30
N LYS A 79 -0.87 0.88 4.61
CA LYS A 79 -2.12 1.37 5.21
C LYS A 79 -2.51 2.75 4.66
N THR A 80 -1.54 3.63 4.41
CA THR A 80 -1.78 4.91 3.75
C THR A 80 -2.29 4.71 2.32
N LEU A 81 -1.68 3.82 1.53
CA LEU A 81 -2.15 3.44 0.17
C LEU A 81 -3.51 2.74 0.18
N ALA A 82 -3.82 1.99 1.25
CA ALA A 82 -5.13 1.38 1.47
C ALA A 82 -6.24 2.42 1.73
N GLY A 83 -5.86 3.68 1.97
CA GLY A 83 -6.75 4.78 2.32
C GLY A 83 -7.21 4.75 3.77
N VAL A 84 -6.50 4.00 4.62
CA VAL A 84 -6.78 3.88 6.06
C VAL A 84 -6.38 5.17 6.78
N ASP A 85 -5.21 5.74 6.42
CA ASP A 85 -4.71 6.97 7.02
C ASP A 85 -5.32 8.26 6.40
N LEU A 86 -5.91 8.17 5.20
CA LEU A 86 -6.61 9.30 4.57
C LEU A 86 -7.81 9.79 5.40
N HIS A 87 -8.47 8.89 6.14
CA HIS A 87 -9.57 9.25 7.04
C HIS A 87 -9.11 9.93 8.35
N LYS A 88 -7.85 9.72 8.79
CA LYS A 88 -7.30 10.38 9.97
C LYS A 88 -6.77 11.78 9.66
N LEU A 89 -6.17 12.00 8.50
CA LEU A 89 -5.64 13.31 8.10
C LEU A 89 -6.74 14.34 7.80
N LYS A 90 -7.86 13.91 7.19
CA LYS A 90 -9.00 14.80 6.91
C LYS A 90 -9.67 15.39 8.16
N LYS A 91 -9.45 14.78 9.34
CA LYS A 91 -9.92 15.29 10.64
C LYS A 91 -8.98 16.35 11.25
N ILE A 92 -7.72 16.41 10.83
CA ILE A 92 -6.75 17.41 11.33
C ILE A 92 -6.83 18.71 10.52
N GLU A 93 -7.23 18.65 9.24
CA GLU A 93 -7.50 19.84 8.41
C GLU A 93 -8.87 20.50 8.68
N ALA A 94 -9.69 19.95 9.58
CA ALA A 94 -11.02 20.44 9.92
C ALA A 94 -11.10 21.13 11.31
N VAL A 95 -9.96 21.56 11.87
CA VAL A 95 -9.85 22.33 13.12
C VAL A 95 -9.17 23.66 12.85
#